data_AF-A0A9X6AH99-F1
#
_entry.id   AF-A0A9X6AH99-F1
#
_cell.length_a   1.000
_cell.length_b   1.000
_cell.length_c   1.000
_cell.angle_alpha   90.00
_cell.angle_beta   90.00
_cell.angle_gamma   90.00
#
_symmetry.space_group_name_H-M   'P 1'
#
loop_
_entity.id
_entity.type
_entity.pdbx_description
1 polymer ?
#
loop_
_entity_poly.entity_id
_entity_poly.type
_entity_poly.pdbx_seq_one_letter_code
_entity_poly.pdbx_strand_id
1 'polypeptide(L)'
;KVATGGDLVKRLLQGADYTNSARAMMFAIGCIQAQRCHTNACPVGVATQDERRARAVDVPDKSQRVRRYQQATVKSALQIMASMGVDDPRGLRPHMLLQRVNPHTVRSYAELHDWLTPGQLLASAPSSWAADWKAADPDRFTH
;
A
#
# COMPACT_ATOMS: atom_id res chain seq x y z
N LYS A 1 4.18 1.26 -1.51
CA LYS A 1 4.52 0.96 -0.10
C LYS A 1 3.41 1.52 0.79
N VAL A 2 3.03 0.80 1.84
CA VAL A 2 2.05 1.23 2.84
C VAL A 2 2.69 1.06 4.21
N ALA A 3 3.12 2.16 4.82
CA ALA A 3 3.77 2.15 6.14
C ALA A 3 3.29 3.27 7.07
N THR A 4 2.58 4.26 6.54
CA THR A 4 2.04 5.38 7.32
C THR A 4 0.56 5.58 7.02
N GLY A 5 -0.13 6.36 7.86
CA GLY A 5 -1.50 6.76 7.58
C GLY A 5 -1.65 7.52 6.26
N GLY A 6 -0.67 8.36 5.92
CA GLY A 6 -0.64 9.09 4.64
C GLY A 6 -0.50 8.16 3.43
N ASP A 7 0.30 7.10 3.53
CA ASP A 7 0.35 6.08 2.47
C ASP A 7 -1.03 5.43 2.26
N LEU A 8 -1.74 5.11 3.35
CA LEU A 8 -3.06 4.48 3.31
C LEU A 8 -4.06 5.40 2.60
N VAL A 9 -4.20 6.65 3.07
CA VAL A 9 -5.11 7.64 2.46
C VAL A 9 -4.77 7.88 1.00
N LYS A 10 -3.48 7.99 0.64
CA LYS A 10 -3.05 8.16 -0.75
C LYS A 10 -3.51 7.00 -1.65
N ARG A 11 -3.44 5.75 -1.18
CA ARG A 11 -3.87 4.59 -1.99
C ARG A 11 -5.38 4.50 -2.12
N LEU A 12 -6.12 4.84 -1.06
CA LEU A 12 -7.58 4.94 -1.13
C LEU A 12 -8.03 6.01 -2.13
N LEU A 13 -7.38 7.19 -2.12
CA LEU A 13 -7.60 8.25 -3.12
C LEU A 13 -7.30 7.82 -4.55
N GLN A 14 -6.38 6.85 -4.71
CA GLN A 14 -6.03 6.27 -6.00
C GLN A 14 -7.02 5.18 -6.45
N GLY A 15 -8.07 4.89 -5.68
CA GLY A 15 -9.09 3.91 -6.01
C GLY A 15 -8.90 2.52 -5.39
N ALA A 16 -7.98 2.34 -4.44
CA ALA A 16 -7.88 1.08 -3.71
C ALA A 16 -9.01 0.93 -2.67
N ASP A 17 -9.61 -0.25 -2.58
CA ASP A 17 -10.59 -0.56 -1.53
C ASP A 17 -9.95 -0.86 -0.17
N TYR A 18 -8.73 -1.41 -0.20
CA TYR A 18 -7.95 -1.74 0.98
C TYR A 18 -6.45 -1.67 0.67
N THR A 19 -5.63 -1.75 1.72
CA THR A 19 -4.17 -1.72 1.58
C THR A 19 -3.53 -2.79 2.44
N ASN A 20 -2.47 -3.41 1.92
CA ASN A 20 -1.66 -4.38 2.64
C ASN A 20 -0.30 -3.79 3.03
N SER A 21 0.13 -4.07 4.26
CA SER A 21 1.45 -3.68 4.77
C SER A 21 2.24 -4.90 5.19
N ALA A 22 3.28 -5.25 4.42
CA ALA A 22 4.17 -6.36 4.75
C ALA A 22 5.42 -5.89 5.49
N ARG A 23 6.27 -5.11 4.80
CA ARG A 23 7.57 -4.68 5.35
C ARG A 23 7.44 -3.87 6.64
N ALA A 24 6.43 -3.01 6.75
CA ALA A 24 6.24 -2.22 7.97
C ALA A 24 5.79 -3.08 9.16
N MET A 25 4.95 -4.09 8.91
CA MET A 25 4.61 -5.10 9.91
C MET A 25 5.82 -5.94 10.31
N MET A 26 6.72 -6.27 9.38
CA MET A 26 7.99 -6.92 9.71
C MET A 26 8.84 -6.05 10.64
N PHE A 27 8.86 -4.73 10.48
CA PHE A 27 9.54 -3.85 11.45
C PHE A 27 8.84 -3.83 12.80
N ALA A 28 7.50 -3.77 12.81
CA ALA A 28 6.72 -3.74 14.04
C ALA A 28 6.96 -4.99 14.91
N ILE A 29 7.07 -6.18 14.29
CA ILE A 29 7.44 -7.43 14.97
C ILE A 29 8.93 -7.49 15.38
N GLY A 30 9.80 -6.68 14.75
CA GLY A 30 11.20 -6.51 15.17
C GLY A 30 12.26 -6.82 14.11
N CYS A 31 11.93 -6.84 12.82
CA CYS A 31 12.92 -6.86 11.75
C CYS A 31 13.87 -5.65 11.88
N ILE A 32 15.17 -5.90 11.70
CA ILE A 32 16.22 -4.87 11.75
C ILE A 32 16.90 -4.65 10.40
N GLN A 33 16.29 -5.12 9.30
CA GLN A 33 16.89 -5.09 7.96
C GLN A 33 18.27 -5.73 7.86
N ALA A 34 18.49 -6.88 8.51
CA ALA A 34 19.74 -7.62 8.37
C ALA A 34 19.98 -8.15 6.94
N GLN A 35 18.95 -8.18 6.07
CA GLN A 35 18.99 -8.70 4.69
C GLN A 35 19.44 -10.17 4.56
N ARG A 36 19.34 -10.94 5.65
CA ARG A 36 19.66 -12.38 5.71
C ARG A 36 18.41 -13.28 5.66
N CYS A 37 17.32 -12.79 5.09
CA CYS A 37 16.04 -13.51 5.11
C CYS A 37 16.09 -14.83 4.33
N HIS A 38 16.89 -14.88 3.26
CA HIS A 38 17.02 -16.05 2.37
C HIS A 38 17.99 -17.13 2.90
N THR A 39 18.80 -16.81 3.91
CA THR A 39 19.87 -17.72 4.40
C THR A 39 19.42 -18.59 5.57
N ASN A 40 18.16 -18.50 5.98
CA ASN A 40 17.63 -19.08 7.21
C ASN A 40 18.30 -18.54 8.51
N ALA A 41 19.21 -17.56 8.43
CA ALA A 41 20.00 -17.07 9.57
C ALA A 41 19.56 -15.68 10.06
N CYS A 42 18.25 -15.39 10.05
CA CYS A 42 17.72 -14.12 10.56
C CYS A 42 18.13 -13.92 12.04
N PRO A 43 18.84 -12.83 12.39
CA PRO A 43 19.35 -12.64 13.75
C PRO A 43 18.25 -12.30 14.77
N VAL A 44 17.06 -11.90 14.29
CA VAL A 44 15.93 -11.48 15.13
C VAL A 44 14.73 -12.44 15.05
N GLY A 45 14.92 -13.61 14.44
CA GLY A 45 13.94 -14.69 14.42
C GLY A 45 12.73 -14.50 13.50
N VAL A 46 12.63 -13.38 12.77
CA VAL A 46 11.44 -13.06 11.95
C VAL A 46 11.33 -13.92 10.68
N ALA A 47 12.47 -14.26 10.05
CA ALA A 47 12.51 -15.01 8.80
C ALA A 47 13.49 -16.18 8.91
N THR A 48 13.10 -17.22 9.63
CA THR A 48 13.89 -18.43 9.88
C THR A 48 12.98 -19.60 10.24
N GLN A 49 13.43 -20.81 9.92
CA GLN A 49 12.86 -22.09 10.34
C GLN A 49 13.69 -22.74 11.47
N ASP A 50 14.77 -22.08 11.91
CA ASP A 50 15.58 -22.51 13.06
C ASP A 50 14.83 -22.19 14.36
N GLU A 51 14.44 -23.24 15.10
CA GLU A 51 13.68 -23.11 16.36
C GLU A 51 14.41 -22.28 17.43
N ARG A 52 15.76 -22.32 17.48
CA ARG A 52 16.52 -21.53 18.46
C ARG A 52 16.44 -20.05 18.14
N ARG A 53 16.46 -19.69 16.85
CA ARG A 53 16.35 -18.29 16.40
C ARG A 53 14.91 -17.79 16.47
N ALA A 54 13.93 -18.63 16.15
CA ALA A 54 12.51 -18.29 16.20
C ALA A 54 12.06 -17.85 17.61
N ARG A 55 12.69 -18.38 18.68
CA ARG A 55 12.47 -17.96 20.08
C ARG A 55 12.72 -16.47 20.33
N ALA A 56 13.48 -15.78 19.46
CA ALA A 56 13.63 -14.33 19.53
C ALA A 56 12.31 -13.58 19.23
N VAL A 57 11.30 -14.26 18.68
CA VAL A 57 9.94 -13.73 18.50
C VAL A 57 9.10 -14.10 19.72
N ASP A 58 9.21 -13.32 20.79
CA ASP A 58 8.32 -13.40 21.95
C ASP A 58 6.89 -12.95 21.55
N VAL A 59 5.98 -13.90 21.39
CA VAL A 59 4.62 -13.67 20.86
C VAL A 59 3.79 -12.75 21.77
N PRO A 60 3.70 -12.98 23.10
CA PRO A 60 3.05 -12.05 24.03
C PRO A 60 3.47 -10.59 23.88
N ASP A 61 4.77 -10.28 23.79
CA ASP A 61 5.25 -8.89 23.61
C ASP A 61 5.02 -8.39 22.18
N LYS A 62 5.52 -9.11 21.19
CA LYS A 62 5.60 -8.63 19.81
C LYS A 62 4.24 -8.50 19.15
N SER A 63 3.26 -9.32 19.54
CA SER A 63 1.88 -9.16 19.09
C SER A 63 1.30 -7.79 19.53
N GLN A 64 1.60 -7.33 20.74
CA GLN A 64 1.17 -6.01 21.21
C GLN A 64 1.85 -4.89 20.43
N ARG A 65 3.13 -5.05 20.06
CA ARG A 65 3.84 -4.08 19.21
C ARG A 65 3.20 -3.95 17.84
N VAL A 66 2.91 -5.08 17.19
CA VAL A 66 2.22 -5.10 15.88
C VAL A 66 0.83 -4.47 15.99
N ARG A 67 0.05 -4.83 17.02
CA ARG A 67 -1.27 -4.25 17.28
C ARG A 67 -1.20 -2.73 17.45
N ARG A 68 -0.30 -2.23 18.30
CA ARG A 68 -0.12 -0.78 18.54
C ARG A 68 0.28 -0.04 17.26
N TYR A 69 1.19 -0.62 16.47
CA TYR A 69 1.60 -0.05 15.19
C TYR A 69 0.43 0.04 14.19
N GLN A 70 -0.36 -1.04 14.05
CA GLN A 70 -1.55 -1.04 13.18
C GLN A 70 -2.59 -0.01 13.66
N GLN A 71 -2.90 0.02 14.95
CA GLN A 71 -3.84 0.99 15.53
C GLN A 71 -3.37 2.44 15.32
N ALA A 72 -2.09 2.73 15.53
CA ALA A 72 -1.54 4.06 15.31
C ALA A 72 -1.56 4.46 13.83
N THR A 73 -1.28 3.52 12.92
CA THR A 73 -1.33 3.75 11.47
C THR A 73 -2.74 4.09 11.00
N VAL A 74 -3.73 3.31 11.44
CA VAL A 74 -5.15 3.56 11.14
C VAL A 74 -5.61 4.88 11.76
N LYS A 75 -5.29 5.14 13.03
CA LYS A 75 -5.63 6.40 13.70
C LYS A 75 -5.05 7.61 12.96
N SER A 76 -3.79 7.52 12.51
CA SER A 76 -3.16 8.58 11.72
C SER A 76 -3.87 8.79 10.37
N ALA A 77 -4.29 7.72 9.69
CA ALA A 77 -5.07 7.84 8.45
C ALA A 77 -6.41 8.55 8.69
N LEU A 78 -7.14 8.17 9.75
CA LEU A 78 -8.41 8.79 10.13
C LEU A 78 -8.23 10.28 10.47
N GLN A 79 -7.14 10.65 11.16
CA GLN A 79 -6.83 12.06 11.44
C GLN A 79 -6.57 12.86 10.16
N ILE A 80 -5.88 12.27 9.18
CA ILE A 80 -5.65 12.90 7.87
C ILE A 80 -6.99 13.07 7.14
N MET A 81 -7.83 12.03 7.08
CA MET A 81 -9.15 12.13 6.45
C MET A 81 -10.04 13.18 7.12
N ALA A 82 -10.06 13.22 8.46
CA ALA A 82 -10.78 14.23 9.21
C ALA A 82 -10.30 15.65 8.88
N SER A 83 -8.98 15.85 8.72
CA SER A 83 -8.41 17.14 8.30
C SER A 83 -8.80 17.56 6.87
N MET A 84 -9.18 16.59 6.02
CA MET A 84 -9.71 16.81 4.68
C MET A 84 -11.24 16.99 4.67
N GLY A 85 -11.91 16.93 5.83
CA GLY A 85 -13.37 16.97 5.93
C GLY A 85 -14.05 15.67 5.47
N VAL A 86 -13.34 14.55 5.46
CA VAL A 86 -13.85 13.24 5.04
C VAL A 86 -14.01 12.34 6.26
N ASP A 87 -15.24 11.88 6.50
CA ASP A 87 -15.64 11.02 7.62
C ASP A 87 -15.67 9.54 7.25
N ASP A 88 -15.91 9.21 5.98
CA ASP A 88 -15.92 7.85 5.44
C ASP A 88 -14.88 7.66 4.32
N PRO A 89 -14.09 6.55 4.30
CA PRO A 89 -13.11 6.29 3.23
C PRO A 89 -13.71 6.33 1.81
N ARG A 90 -14.98 5.98 1.64
CA ARG A 90 -15.71 6.04 0.37
C ARG A 90 -15.99 7.47 -0.08
N GLY A 91 -15.71 8.48 0.75
CA GLY A 91 -15.74 9.89 0.38
C GLY A 91 -14.45 10.38 -0.28
N LEU A 92 -13.35 9.60 -0.22
CA LEU A 92 -12.09 9.97 -0.86
C LEU A 92 -12.22 9.94 -2.39
N ARG A 93 -11.76 10.99 -3.06
CA ARG A 93 -11.84 11.15 -4.52
C ARG A 93 -10.48 11.55 -5.10
N PRO A 94 -10.14 11.12 -6.33
CA PRO A 94 -8.85 11.43 -6.95
C PRO A 94 -8.48 12.92 -7.02
N HIS A 95 -9.45 13.83 -7.11
CA HIS A 95 -9.18 15.27 -7.16
C HIS A 95 -8.56 15.82 -5.85
N MET A 96 -8.71 15.10 -4.72
CA MET A 96 -8.16 15.49 -3.42
C MET A 96 -6.66 15.14 -3.29
N LEU A 97 -6.10 14.36 -4.22
CA LEU A 97 -4.68 14.02 -4.24
C LEU A 97 -3.95 14.88 -5.26
N LEU A 98 -3.11 15.80 -4.78
CA LEU A 98 -2.32 16.69 -5.63
C LEU A 98 -0.91 16.13 -5.86
N GLN A 99 -0.44 16.24 -7.09
CA GLN A 99 0.93 15.87 -7.49
C GLN A 99 1.59 17.03 -8.22
N ARG A 100 2.80 17.38 -7.77
CA ARG A 100 3.70 18.27 -8.49
C ARG A 100 4.29 17.51 -9.68
N VAL A 101 3.96 17.93 -10.89
CA VAL A 101 4.45 17.29 -12.13
C VAL A 101 5.71 17.94 -12.67
N ASN A 102 5.92 19.22 -12.37
CA ASN A 102 7.15 19.97 -12.63
C ASN A 102 7.28 21.08 -11.57
N PRO A 103 8.40 21.83 -11.50
CA PRO A 103 8.63 22.83 -10.46
C PRO A 103 7.52 23.89 -10.32
N HIS A 104 6.76 24.16 -11.39
CA HIS A 104 5.76 25.23 -11.43
C HIS A 104 4.32 24.73 -11.55
N THR A 105 4.11 23.42 -11.72
CA THR A 105 2.80 22.85 -12.02
C THR A 105 2.43 21.77 -11.02
N VAL A 106 1.28 21.96 -10.38
CA VAL A 106 0.61 20.97 -9.53
C VAL A 106 -0.72 20.62 -10.20
N ARG A 107 -1.01 19.33 -10.33
CA ARG A 107 -2.28 18.82 -10.86
C ARG A 107 -2.83 17.77 -9.94
N SER A 108 -4.15 17.62 -9.94
CA SER A 108 -4.81 16.56 -9.19
C SER A 108 -4.71 15.20 -9.90
N TYR A 109 -4.85 14.11 -9.17
CA TYR A 109 -4.89 12.76 -9.76
C TYR A 109 -6.07 12.57 -10.71
N ALA A 110 -7.18 13.30 -10.51
CA ALA A 110 -8.30 13.31 -11.43
C ALA A 110 -7.93 13.85 -12.82
N GLU A 111 -6.97 14.77 -12.90
CA GLU A 111 -6.53 15.39 -14.15
C GLU A 111 -5.36 14.67 -14.82
N LEU A 112 -4.63 13.86 -14.05
CA LEU A 112 -3.39 13.20 -14.50
C LEU A 112 -3.61 11.82 -15.11
N HIS A 113 -4.75 11.19 -14.82
CA HIS A 113 -5.01 9.81 -15.18
C HIS A 113 -6.42 9.66 -15.77
N ASP A 114 -6.56 8.69 -16.67
CA ASP A 114 -7.87 8.25 -17.15
C ASP A 114 -8.50 7.30 -16.12
N TRP A 115 -9.64 7.71 -15.58
CA TRP A 115 -10.37 6.94 -14.58
C TRP A 115 -11.47 6.14 -15.26
N LEU A 116 -11.46 4.83 -15.02
CA LEU A 116 -12.45 3.92 -15.59
C LEU A 116 -13.80 4.04 -14.88
N THR A 117 -14.87 3.89 -15.65
CA THR A 117 -16.20 3.65 -15.10
C THR A 117 -16.38 2.16 -14.77
N PRO A 118 -17.23 1.80 -13.80
CA PRO A 118 -17.50 0.39 -13.48
C PRO A 118 -17.92 -0.40 -14.72
N GLY A 119 -17.24 -1.53 -14.97
CA GLY A 119 -17.53 -2.41 -16.10
C GLY A 119 -17.02 -1.95 -17.47
N GLN A 120 -16.37 -0.79 -17.58
CA GLN A 120 -15.92 -0.23 -18.87
C GLN A 120 -15.04 -1.20 -19.68
N LEU A 121 -14.07 -1.84 -19.04
CA LEU A 121 -13.14 -2.76 -19.70
C LEU A 121 -13.81 -4.06 -20.19
N LEU A 122 -15.05 -4.34 -19.80
CA LEU A 122 -15.82 -5.45 -20.36
C LEU A 122 -16.30 -5.14 -21.79
N ALA A 123 -16.46 -3.85 -22.13
CA ALA A 123 -16.86 -3.41 -23.45
C ALA A 123 -15.63 -2.99 -24.29
N SER A 124 -14.84 -2.04 -23.78
CA SER A 124 -13.64 -1.56 -24.47
C SER A 124 -12.71 -0.76 -23.56
N ALA A 125 -11.42 -0.79 -23.86
CA ALA A 125 -10.43 0.06 -23.20
C ALA A 125 -10.51 1.52 -23.69
N PRO A 126 -10.15 2.50 -22.85
CA PRO A 126 -9.90 3.87 -23.28
C PRO A 126 -8.88 3.93 -24.43
N SER A 127 -9.00 4.96 -25.27
CA SER A 127 -8.07 5.17 -26.40
C SER A 127 -6.62 5.30 -25.97
N SER A 128 -6.37 5.92 -24.81
CA SER A 128 -5.03 6.05 -24.22
C SER A 128 -4.38 4.70 -23.89
N TRP A 129 -5.18 3.65 -23.66
CA TRP A 129 -4.71 2.30 -23.31
C TRP A 129 -4.79 1.35 -24.52
N ALA A 130 -5.13 1.83 -25.72
CA ALA A 130 -5.41 0.97 -26.86
C ALA A 130 -4.22 0.08 -27.27
N ALA A 131 -2.98 0.57 -27.11
CA ALA A 131 -1.78 -0.21 -27.41
C ALA A 131 -1.61 -1.35 -26.39
N ASP A 132 -1.67 -1.04 -25.09
CA ASP A 132 -1.56 -2.01 -24.01
C ASP A 132 -2.70 -3.04 -24.06
N TRP A 133 -3.92 -2.60 -24.35
CA TRP A 133 -5.09 -3.47 -24.48
C TRP A 133 -4.96 -4.47 -25.64
N LYS A 134 -4.41 -4.06 -26.78
CA LYS A 134 -4.16 -4.96 -27.92
C LYS A 134 -3.01 -5.94 -27.64
N ALA A 135 -2.05 -5.53 -26.82
CA ALA A 135 -0.93 -6.37 -26.43
C ALA A 135 -1.28 -7.36 -25.31
N ALA A 136 -2.33 -7.07 -24.52
CA ALA A 136 -2.77 -7.92 -23.43
C ALA A 136 -3.38 -9.24 -23.95
N ASP A 137 -2.87 -10.35 -23.43
CA ASP A 137 -3.29 -11.70 -23.78
C ASP A 137 -3.39 -12.53 -22.48
N PRO A 138 -4.57 -13.08 -22.13
CA PRO A 138 -4.75 -13.84 -20.90
C PRO A 138 -3.94 -15.15 -20.86
N ASP A 139 -3.49 -15.66 -22.02
CA ASP A 139 -2.72 -16.89 -22.12
C ASP A 139 -1.22 -16.63 -22.25
N ARG A 140 -0.81 -15.35 -22.35
CA ARG A 140 0.57 -14.96 -22.56
C ARG A 140 1.02 -13.83 -21.63
N PHE A 141 1.56 -14.23 -20.48
CA PHE A 141 2.23 -13.33 -19.53
C PHE A 141 3.72 -13.22 -19.89
N THR A 142 4.05 -12.45 -20.92
CA THR A 142 5.47 -12.18 -21.25
C THR A 142 6.04 -11.07 -20.38
N HIS A 143 7.26 -11.30 -19.88
CA HIS A 143 8.16 -10.30 -19.29
C HIS A 143 8.81 -9.43 -20.35
#